data_AF-A0A9E0ACD3-F1
#
_entry.id   AF-A0A9E0ACD3-F1
#
_cell.length_a   1.000
_cell.length_b   1.000
_cell.length_c   1.000
_cell.angle_alpha   90.00
_cell.angle_beta   90.00
_cell.angle_gamma   90.00
#
_symmetry.space_group_name_H-M   'P 1'
#
loop_
_entity.id
_entity.type
_entity.pdbx_description
1 polymer ?
#
loop_
_entity_poly.entity_id
_entity_poly.type
_entity_poly.pdbx_seq_one_letter_code
_entity_poly.pdbx_strand_id
1 'polypeptide(L)'
;MKKILLSLLMIIGYNAYSQNALGKSDDAARITLAAYVPQQIDKMPDAARSILANKLNQIVTQNGMGGAANNERFIITANVNVISKDLTATAPPMTALVLEVTLYIGDGFVGTKFSSTS
;
A
#
# COMPACT_ATOMS: atom_id res chain seq x y z
N MET A 1 31.87 -21.47 -38.24
CA MET A 1 31.53 -22.06 -36.93
C MET A 1 30.87 -21.06 -35.98
N LYS A 2 31.50 -19.93 -35.64
CA LYS A 2 30.90 -18.89 -34.77
C LYS A 2 29.52 -18.37 -35.25
N LYS A 3 29.34 -18.18 -36.57
CA LYS A 3 28.06 -17.72 -37.15
C LYS A 3 26.94 -18.76 -37.04
N ILE A 4 27.26 -20.05 -37.17
CA ILE A 4 26.31 -21.17 -37.02
C ILE A 4 25.88 -21.33 -35.56
N LEU A 5 26.82 -21.17 -34.63
CA LEU A 5 26.55 -21.18 -33.19
C LEU A 5 25.60 -20.03 -32.78
N LEU A 6 25.78 -18.85 -33.39
CA LEU A 6 24.93 -17.68 -33.14
C LEU A 6 23.50 -17.88 -33.65
N SER A 7 23.34 -18.50 -34.83
CA SER A 7 22.03 -18.88 -35.38
C SER A 7 21.30 -19.88 -34.48
N LEU A 8 22.02 -20.85 -33.92
CA LEU A 8 21.45 -21.85 -33.03
C LEU A 8 20.96 -21.25 -31.71
N LEU A 9 21.65 -20.22 -31.20
CA LEU A 9 21.26 -19.52 -29.97
C LEU A 9 19.94 -18.76 -30.10
N MET A 10 19.64 -18.19 -31.28
CA MET A 10 18.36 -17.50 -31.52
C MET A 10 17.16 -18.45 -31.57
N ILE A 11 17.34 -19.68 -32.05
CA ILE A 11 16.25 -20.66 -32.19
C ILE A 11 15.78 -21.17 -30.82
N ILE A 12 16.69 -21.24 -29.85
CA ILE A 12 16.38 -21.68 -28.46
C ILE A 12 15.46 -20.66 -27.75
N GLY A 13 15.51 -19.38 -28.13
CA GLY A 13 14.68 -18.31 -27.54
C GLY A 13 13.21 -18.32 -27.95
N TYR A 14 12.81 -19.04 -29.01
CA TYR A 14 11.42 -19.02 -29.50
C TYR A 14 10.42 -19.73 -28.55
N ASN A 15 10.89 -20.52 -27.59
CA ASN A 15 10.05 -21.18 -26.59
C ASN A 15 10.01 -20.44 -25.24
N ALA A 16 10.54 -19.21 -25.17
CA ALA A 16 10.49 -18.39 -23.97
C ALA A 16 9.10 -17.74 -23.82
N TYR A 17 8.18 -18.43 -23.14
CA TYR A 17 6.92 -17.84 -22.69
C TYR A 17 7.20 -16.91 -21.48
N SER A 18 7.59 -15.67 -21.75
CA SER A 18 7.75 -14.63 -20.70
C SER A 18 6.39 -14.05 -20.23
N GLN A 19 5.27 -14.59 -20.71
CA GLN A 19 3.95 -14.09 -20.35
C GLN A 19 3.45 -14.91 -19.16
N ASN A 20 3.33 -14.23 -18.02
CA ASN A 20 2.69 -14.79 -16.83
C ASN A 20 1.23 -15.18 -17.17
N ALA A 21 0.75 -16.29 -16.63
CA ALA A 21 -0.58 -16.83 -16.89
C ALA A 21 -1.73 -16.08 -16.16
N LEU A 22 -1.40 -15.06 -15.35
CA LEU A 22 -2.37 -14.13 -14.82
C LEU A 22 -2.90 -13.30 -16.00
N GLY A 23 -4.18 -13.47 -16.31
CA GLY A 23 -4.84 -12.71 -17.36
C GLY A 23 -4.59 -11.22 -17.18
N LYS A 24 -4.31 -10.51 -18.28
CA LYS A 24 -4.31 -9.04 -18.24
C LYS A 24 -5.70 -8.63 -17.77
N SER A 25 -5.78 -8.16 -16.52
CA SER A 25 -7.00 -7.51 -16.06
C SER A 25 -7.22 -6.33 -16.98
N ASP A 26 -8.41 -6.23 -17.58
CA ASP A 26 -8.80 -5.01 -18.26
C ASP A 26 -8.53 -3.85 -17.29
N ASP A 27 -7.66 -2.91 -17.69
CA ASP A 27 -7.23 -1.82 -16.83
C ASP A 27 -8.44 -1.03 -16.29
N ALA A 28 -9.55 -1.04 -17.04
CA ALA A 28 -10.83 -0.44 -16.67
C ALA A 28 -11.63 -1.21 -15.59
N ALA A 29 -11.34 -2.49 -15.37
CA ALA A 29 -12.02 -3.35 -14.39
C ALA A 29 -11.22 -3.61 -13.12
N ARG A 30 -9.98 -3.09 -13.00
CA ARG A 30 -9.18 -3.23 -11.78
C ARG A 30 -9.74 -2.37 -10.65
N ILE A 31 -10.04 -3.01 -9.53
CA ILE A 31 -10.32 -2.30 -8.27
C ILE A 31 -8.99 -1.74 -7.75
N THR A 32 -8.88 -0.42 -7.68
CA THR A 32 -7.76 0.27 -7.03
C THR A 32 -8.14 0.67 -5.62
N LEU A 33 -7.16 0.72 -4.72
CA LEU A 33 -7.33 1.27 -3.38
C LEU A 33 -6.63 2.63 -3.31
N ALA A 34 -7.27 3.61 -2.72
CA ALA A 34 -6.63 4.88 -2.37
C ALA A 34 -6.22 4.91 -0.91
N ALA A 35 -5.04 5.45 -0.62
CA ALA A 35 -4.68 5.76 0.75
C ALA A 35 -5.45 6.99 1.24
N TYR A 36 -6.22 6.82 2.31
CA TYR A 36 -6.94 7.91 2.95
C TYR A 36 -6.56 8.00 4.41
N VAL A 37 -6.13 9.19 4.86
CA VAL A 37 -5.91 9.50 6.27
C VAL A 37 -6.71 10.76 6.61
N PRO A 38 -7.71 10.68 7.51
CA PRO A 38 -8.53 11.83 7.85
C PRO A 38 -7.70 12.92 8.53
N GLN A 39 -8.11 14.18 8.33
CA GLN A 39 -7.42 15.33 8.92
C GLN A 39 -7.63 15.43 10.43
N GLN A 40 -8.72 14.86 10.96
CA GLN A 40 -9.14 14.98 12.36
C GLN A 40 -8.69 13.82 13.27
N ILE A 41 -7.51 13.24 13.05
CA ILE A 41 -6.95 12.32 14.06
C ILE A 41 -6.40 13.18 15.21
N ASP A 42 -7.03 13.08 16.40
CA ASP A 42 -6.66 13.90 17.57
C ASP A 42 -5.15 13.79 17.85
N LYS A 43 -4.50 14.95 18.01
CA LYS A 43 -3.08 15.09 18.36
C LYS A 43 -2.08 14.42 17.41
N MET A 44 -2.47 14.07 16.17
CA MET A 44 -1.52 13.59 15.16
C MET A 44 -0.76 14.75 14.51
N PRO A 45 0.58 14.79 14.56
CA PRO A 45 1.37 15.80 13.83
C PRO A 45 1.22 15.67 12.31
N ASP A 46 1.23 16.79 11.59
CA ASP A 46 1.08 16.81 10.13
C ASP A 46 2.15 15.95 9.41
N ALA A 47 3.39 15.98 9.91
CA ALA A 47 4.47 15.15 9.38
C ALA A 47 4.18 13.64 9.55
N ALA A 48 3.65 13.23 10.71
CA ALA A 48 3.28 11.84 10.96
C ALA A 48 2.11 11.40 10.06
N ARG A 49 1.14 12.29 9.83
CA ARG A 49 0.04 12.06 8.88
C ARG A 49 0.55 11.82 7.46
N SER A 50 1.47 12.67 6.99
CA SER A 50 2.11 12.51 5.68
C SER A 50 2.86 11.17 5.57
N ILE A 51 3.61 10.80 6.61
CA ILE A 51 4.30 9.50 6.66
C ILE A 51 3.31 8.34 6.62
N LEU A 52 2.22 8.41 7.39
CA LEU A 52 1.17 7.37 7.40
C LEU A 52 0.51 7.23 6.03
N ALA A 53 0.12 8.33 5.39
CA ALA A 53 -0.43 8.32 4.04
C ALA A 53 0.54 7.71 3.02
N ASN A 54 1.82 8.08 3.11
CA ASN A 54 2.86 7.49 2.26
C ASN A 54 3.04 5.99 2.50
N LYS A 55 2.95 5.52 3.75
CA LYS A 55 3.04 4.09 4.08
C LYS A 55 1.85 3.30 3.56
N LEU A 56 0.64 3.84 3.67
CA LEU A 56 -0.56 3.25 3.07
C LEU A 56 -0.44 3.17 1.55
N ASN A 57 0.04 4.24 0.89
CA ASN A 57 0.33 4.23 -0.55
C ASN A 57 1.37 3.18 -0.94
N GLN A 58 2.43 3.02 -0.13
CA GLN A 58 3.44 1.98 -0.34
C GLN A 58 2.82 0.58 -0.25
N ILE A 59 1.99 0.31 0.76
CA ILE A 59 1.31 -0.98 0.93
C ILE A 59 0.45 -1.29 -0.31
N VAL A 60 -0.37 -0.33 -0.72
CA VAL A 60 -1.27 -0.48 -1.89
C VAL A 60 -0.47 -0.74 -3.16
N THR A 61 0.60 0.03 -3.40
CA THR A 61 1.45 -0.10 -4.59
C THR A 61 2.20 -1.44 -4.60
N GLN A 62 2.74 -1.87 -3.45
CA GLN A 62 3.44 -3.15 -3.33
C GLN A 62 2.53 -4.35 -3.60
N ASN A 63 1.24 -4.22 -3.30
CA ASN A 63 0.26 -5.28 -3.56
C ASN A 63 -0.39 -5.15 -4.96
N GLY A 64 0.09 -4.25 -5.83
CA GLY A 64 -0.45 -4.08 -7.18
C GLY A 64 -1.87 -3.53 -7.23
N MET A 65 -2.38 -2.99 -6.11
CA MET A 65 -3.70 -2.37 -5.99
C MET A 65 -3.65 -0.85 -6.14
N GLY A 66 -2.46 -0.30 -6.42
CA GLY A 66 -2.27 1.12 -6.69
C GLY A 66 -2.71 1.49 -8.10
N GLY A 67 -3.31 2.66 -8.24
CA GLY A 67 -3.67 3.25 -9.51
C GLY A 67 -4.28 4.62 -9.29
N ALA A 68 -4.28 5.45 -10.32
CA ALA A 68 -4.99 6.72 -10.32
C ALA A 68 -6.34 6.49 -10.99
N ALA A 69 -7.39 6.31 -10.19
CA ALA A 69 -8.74 6.28 -10.73
C ALA A 69 -9.37 7.67 -10.54
N ASN A 70 -10.10 8.15 -11.57
CA ASN A 70 -10.77 9.45 -11.52
C ASN A 70 -11.79 9.58 -10.36
N ASN A 71 -12.15 8.46 -9.71
CA ASN A 71 -13.02 8.39 -8.55
C ASN A 71 -12.70 7.15 -7.71
N GLU A 72 -11.68 7.22 -6.86
CA GLU A 72 -11.25 6.11 -5.99
C GLU A 72 -12.27 5.92 -4.84
N ARG A 73 -13.31 5.12 -5.11
CA ARG A 73 -14.34 4.80 -4.12
C ARG A 73 -13.82 3.88 -3.02
N PHE A 74 -12.89 2.98 -3.35
CA PHE A 74 -12.32 2.04 -2.40
C PHE A 74 -11.05 2.62 -1.79
N ILE A 75 -10.99 2.61 -0.46
CA ILE A 75 -9.90 3.20 0.31
C ILE A 75 -9.27 2.17 1.23
N ILE A 76 -7.97 2.34 1.47
CA ILE A 76 -7.31 1.85 2.68
C ILE A 76 -7.13 3.03 3.64
N THR A 77 -7.46 2.83 4.91
CA THR A 77 -7.27 3.84 5.95
C THR A 77 -6.76 3.21 7.23
N ALA A 78 -6.32 4.04 8.17
CA ALA A 78 -5.84 3.63 9.46
C ALA A 78 -6.50 4.47 10.56
N ASN A 79 -6.94 3.79 11.62
CA ASN A 79 -7.29 4.40 12.88
C ASN A 79 -6.11 4.21 13.84
N VAL A 80 -5.66 5.29 14.47
CA VAL A 80 -4.51 5.28 15.39
C VAL A 80 -4.99 5.78 16.74
N ASN A 81 -4.94 4.91 17.75
CA ASN A 81 -5.33 5.22 19.13
C ASN A 81 -4.11 5.22 20.04
N VAL A 82 -4.00 6.22 20.92
CA VAL A 82 -2.93 6.28 21.92
C VAL A 82 -3.40 5.54 23.18
N ILE A 83 -2.78 4.40 23.46
CA ILE A 83 -3.08 3.55 24.62
C ILE A 83 -2.38 4.08 25.88
N SER A 84 -1.10 4.44 25.77
CA SER A 84 -0.36 5.08 26.86
C SER A 84 0.64 6.11 26.33
N LYS A 85 0.99 7.06 27.19
CA LYS A 85 2.02 8.07 26.96
C LYS A 85 2.85 8.23 28.22
N ASP A 86 4.08 7.74 28.17
CA ASP A 86 4.99 7.68 29.30
C ASP A 86 6.24 8.50 29.02
N LEU A 87 6.79 9.16 30.04
CA LEU A 87 8.09 9.84 29.95
C LEU A 87 9.17 8.91 30.51
N THR A 88 10.23 8.69 29.74
CA THR A 88 11.35 7.86 30.19
C THR A 88 12.22 8.63 31.17
N ALA A 89 12.59 7.98 32.27
CA ALA A 89 13.52 8.53 33.27
C ALA A 89 14.99 8.44 32.80
N THR A 90 15.27 8.92 31.58
CA THR A 90 16.60 8.95 30.96
C THR A 90 17.08 10.40 30.82
N ALA A 91 18.39 10.58 30.62
CA ALA A 91 18.97 11.87 30.21
C ALA A 91 19.53 11.73 28.78
N PRO A 92 18.89 12.28 27.74
CA PRO A 92 17.67 13.11 27.77
C PRO A 92 16.36 12.31 27.97
N PRO A 93 15.30 12.94 28.50
CA PRO A 93 13.98 12.31 28.61
C PRO A 93 13.37 12.07 27.23
N MET A 94 12.77 10.89 27.01
CA MET A 94 12.04 10.54 25.79
C MET A 94 10.56 10.34 26.10
N THR A 95 9.70 10.51 25.10
CA THR A 95 8.27 10.15 25.20
C THR A 95 8.06 8.78 24.57
N ALA A 96 7.64 7.80 25.37
CA ALA A 96 7.21 6.50 24.90
C ALA A 96 5.69 6.52 24.66
N LEU A 97 5.26 6.09 23.49
CA LEU A 97 3.85 5.98 23.13
C LEU A 97 3.53 4.51 22.83
N VAL A 98 2.49 3.98 23.48
CA VAL A 98 1.88 2.72 23.06
C VAL A 98 0.71 3.07 22.17
N LEU A 99 0.75 2.62 20.91
CA LEU A 99 -0.26 2.90 19.91
C LEU A 99 -0.96 1.61 19.49
N GLU A 100 -2.27 1.66 19.36
CA GLU A 100 -3.06 0.67 18.62
C GLU A 100 -3.33 1.23 17.23
N VAL A 101 -2.98 0.47 16.20
CA VAL A 101 -3.14 0.88 14.80
C VAL A 101 -4.00 -0.14 14.08
N THR A 102 -5.23 0.25 13.74
CA THR A 102 -6.15 -0.61 13.02
C THR A 102 -6.28 -0.14 11.57
N LEU A 103 -5.96 -1.02 10.64
CA LEU A 103 -6.12 -0.81 9.21
C LEU A 103 -7.51 -1.26 8.77
N TYR A 104 -8.10 -0.50 7.84
CA TYR A 104 -9.40 -0.81 7.24
C TYR A 104 -9.34 -0.70 5.73
N ILE A 105 -10.06 -1.60 5.05
CA ILE A 105 -10.40 -1.49 3.63
C ILE A 105 -11.91 -1.27 3.53
N GLY A 106 -12.36 -0.28 2.76
CA GLY A 106 -13.77 0.09 2.70
C GLY A 106 -14.14 0.98 1.51
N ASP A 107 -15.44 1.24 1.37
CA ASP A 107 -15.99 2.27 0.47
C ASP A 107 -16.01 3.62 1.22
N GLY A 108 -15.21 4.58 0.76
CA GLY A 108 -15.08 5.91 1.37
C GLY A 108 -16.27 6.84 1.11
N PHE A 109 -17.18 6.50 0.18
CA PHE A 109 -18.38 7.26 -0.13
C PHE A 109 -19.60 6.75 0.66
N VAL A 110 -19.80 5.43 0.68
CA VAL A 110 -20.92 4.80 1.40
C VAL A 110 -20.60 4.55 2.88
N GLY A 111 -19.31 4.43 3.22
CA GLY A 111 -18.86 4.13 4.59
C GLY A 111 -18.87 2.65 4.96
N THR A 112 -18.94 1.76 3.97
CA THR A 112 -18.94 0.31 4.18
C THR A 112 -17.53 -0.20 4.45
N LYS A 113 -17.32 -0.92 5.55
CA LYS A 113 -16.06 -1.61 5.85
C LYS A 113 -16.09 -3.01 5.26
N PHE A 114 -15.10 -3.36 4.44
CA PHE A 114 -14.95 -4.69 3.84
C PHE A 114 -14.00 -5.58 4.62
N SER A 115 -12.93 -5.01 5.20
CA SER A 115 -11.94 -5.78 5.96
C SER A 115 -11.22 -4.89 6.98
N SER A 116 -10.67 -5.52 8.02
CA SER A 116 -9.88 -4.85 9.05
C SER A 116 -8.80 -5.75 9.65
N THR A 117 -7.67 -5.17 10.06
CA THR A 117 -6.62 -5.84 10.83
C THR A 117 -5.94 -4.84 11.78
N SER A 118 -5.40 -5.30 12.90
CA SER A 118 -4.72 -4.51 13.94
C SER A 118 -3.34 -5.06 14.26
#